data_AF-A0A7C7SUP8-F1
#
_entry.id   AF-A0A7C7SUP8-F1
#
_cell.length_a   1.000
_cell.length_b   1.000
_cell.length_c   1.000
_cell.angle_alpha   90.00
_cell.angle_beta   90.00
_cell.angle_gamma   90.00
#
_symmetry.space_group_name_H-M   'P 1'
#
loop_
_entity.id
_entity.type
_entity.pdbx_description
1 polymer ?
#
loop_
_entity_poly.entity_id
_entity_poly.type
_entity_poly.pdbx_seq_one_letter_code
_entity_poly.pdbx_strand_id
1 'polypeptide(L)'
;MNEYKLTEPSAVLAELNEAIEDDFFSVIQSKGCIKYWGDVLDNLTESQYSEYISWSNIEKFESIHYLEAIFLLLGLPTRFLLEHKEFDLYNSPYSKDCSDDGIRGVFTNTIECQALERSHQDWISDEPYGGSRGNNFDVSSFIEWSLKKGFTEKINNTNKNELSDSPLGRYNDYRGWAKVHNTISTVVALELYEGKLKSTSSILKDNNFYKKLSEKLVPKERDGKDKPQPKTLKNYVSEYNNPPKK
;
A
#
# COMPACT_ATOMS: atom_id res chain seq x y z
N MET A 1 17.13 11.03 -18.44
CA MET A 1 16.69 10.74 -17.07
C MET A 1 15.36 10.03 -17.20
N ASN A 2 15.30 8.79 -16.74
CA ASN A 2 14.06 8.05 -16.73
C ASN A 2 13.23 8.52 -15.54
N GLU A 3 11.92 8.52 -15.70
CA GLU A 3 11.02 8.83 -14.61
C GLU A 3 10.37 7.52 -14.16
N TYR A 4 10.27 7.29 -12.86
CA TYR A 4 9.68 6.09 -12.29
C TYR A 4 8.52 6.49 -11.39
N LYS A 5 7.57 5.57 -11.19
CA LYS A 5 6.55 5.71 -10.16
C LYS A 5 6.18 4.36 -9.57
N LEU A 6 5.60 4.40 -8.38
CA LEU A 6 4.98 3.23 -7.78
C LEU A 6 3.80 2.75 -8.62
N THR A 7 3.66 1.43 -8.72
CA THR A 7 2.51 0.79 -9.37
C THR A 7 1.25 0.94 -8.52
N GLU A 8 1.38 0.78 -7.21
CA GLU A 8 0.30 0.99 -6.23
C GLU A 8 0.89 1.65 -4.96
N PRO A 9 0.35 2.79 -4.49
CA PRO A 9 0.77 3.38 -3.22
C PRO A 9 0.24 2.56 -2.04
N SER A 10 1.09 2.39 -1.02
CA SER A 10 0.78 1.58 0.16
C SER A 10 -0.34 2.19 1.01
N ALA A 11 -1.14 1.33 1.68
CA ALA A 11 -2.14 1.74 2.66
C ALA A 11 -1.55 2.05 4.05
N VAL A 12 -0.22 2.02 4.19
CA VAL A 12 0.52 2.05 5.46
C VAL A 12 0.14 3.21 6.39
N LEU A 13 -0.19 4.40 5.87
CA LEU A 13 -0.60 5.54 6.72
C LEU A 13 -1.99 5.36 7.32
N ALA A 14 -2.91 4.75 6.58
CA ALA A 14 -4.24 4.42 7.09
C ALA A 14 -4.15 3.30 8.13
N GLU A 15 -3.34 2.27 7.85
CA GLU A 15 -3.07 1.17 8.80
C GLU A 15 -2.35 1.66 10.06
N LEU A 16 -1.46 2.65 9.95
CA LEU A 16 -0.78 3.27 11.09
C LEU A 16 -1.79 4.02 11.97
N ASN A 17 -2.69 4.79 11.36
CA ASN A 17 -3.75 5.49 12.10
C ASN A 17 -4.66 4.51 12.84
N GLU A 18 -5.10 3.45 12.17
CA GLU A 18 -5.93 2.39 12.79
C GLU A 18 -5.20 1.71 13.96
N ALA A 19 -3.92 1.37 13.79
CA ALA A 19 -3.12 0.75 14.85
C ALA A 19 -2.93 1.67 16.07
N ILE A 20 -2.72 2.97 15.86
CA ILE A 20 -2.62 3.97 16.94
C ILE A 20 -3.97 4.11 17.68
N GLU A 21 -5.08 4.13 16.94
CA GLU A 21 -6.42 4.23 17.51
C GLU A 21 -6.78 2.96 18.31
N ASP A 22 -6.53 1.77 17.78
CA ASP A 22 -6.81 0.50 18.44
C ASP A 22 -5.96 0.33 19.73
N ASP A 23 -4.68 0.70 19.69
CA ASP A 23 -3.81 0.64 20.86
C ASP A 23 -4.08 1.74 21.89
N PHE A 24 -4.68 2.87 21.48
CA PHE A 24 -5.20 3.86 22.43
C PHE A 24 -6.30 3.29 23.34
N PHE A 25 -7.04 2.29 22.85
CA PHE A 25 -8.05 1.59 23.64
C PHE A 25 -7.51 0.33 24.36
N SER A 26 -6.29 -0.12 24.03
CA SER A 26 -5.63 -1.25 24.67
C SER A 26 -4.82 -0.79 25.90
N VAL A 27 -4.99 -1.46 27.05
CA VAL A 27 -4.41 -1.03 28.35
C VAL A 27 -2.89 -1.30 28.46
N ILE A 28 -2.24 -1.71 27.36
CA ILE A 28 -0.93 -2.36 27.39
C ILE A 28 0.22 -1.39 27.08
N GLN A 29 -0.02 -0.30 26.34
CA GLN A 29 1.04 0.61 25.90
C GLN A 29 1.23 1.84 26.79
N SER A 30 2.47 2.35 26.83
CA SER A 30 2.75 3.64 27.46
C SER A 30 2.17 4.77 26.60
N LYS A 31 1.54 5.76 27.26
CA LYS A 31 1.07 6.99 26.59
C LYS A 31 2.16 7.72 25.79
N GLY A 32 3.43 7.47 26.10
CA GLY A 32 4.57 8.01 25.35
C GLY A 32 4.73 7.39 23.97
N CYS A 33 4.47 6.08 23.80
CA CYS A 33 4.62 5.39 22.53
C CYS A 33 3.53 5.78 21.53
N ILE A 34 2.28 5.82 21.98
CA ILE A 34 1.14 6.28 21.18
C ILE A 34 1.38 7.72 20.70
N LYS A 35 1.85 8.59 21.60
CA LYS A 35 2.19 9.98 21.24
C LYS A 35 3.29 10.03 20.19
N TYR A 36 4.37 9.27 20.37
CA TYR A 36 5.46 9.20 19.41
C TYR A 36 4.98 8.78 18.01
N TRP A 37 4.20 7.70 17.91
CA TRP A 37 3.69 7.22 16.62
C TRP A 37 2.64 8.15 16.02
N GLY A 38 1.84 8.85 16.85
CA GLY A 38 0.98 9.94 16.41
C GLY A 38 1.77 11.08 15.79
N ASP A 39 2.84 11.54 16.45
CA ASP A 39 3.74 12.57 15.92
C ASP A 39 4.40 12.10 14.60
N VAL A 40 4.75 10.81 14.48
CA VAL A 40 5.25 10.22 13.21
C VAL A 40 4.18 10.27 12.11
N LEU A 41 2.96 9.84 12.40
CA LEU A 41 1.85 9.86 11.44
C LEU A 41 1.56 11.28 10.93
N ASP A 42 1.47 12.25 11.84
CA ASP A 42 1.26 13.65 11.51
C ASP A 42 2.35 14.14 10.54
N ASN A 43 3.63 13.92 10.88
CA ASN A 43 4.74 14.31 10.01
C ASN A 43 4.72 13.60 8.64
N LEU A 44 4.37 12.32 8.57
CA LEU A 44 4.32 11.58 7.30
C LEU A 44 3.15 12.01 6.40
N THR A 45 2.09 12.61 6.97
CA THR A 45 0.94 13.13 6.21
C THR A 45 1.12 14.60 5.80
N GLU A 46 2.04 15.32 6.44
CA GLU A 46 2.33 16.71 6.12
C GLU A 46 3.09 16.88 4.80
N SER A 47 2.55 17.71 3.91
CA SER A 47 3.11 17.95 2.57
C SER A 47 4.50 18.59 2.57
N GLN A 48 4.93 19.20 3.67
CA GLN A 48 6.26 19.83 3.77
C GLN A 48 7.41 18.81 3.73
N TYR A 49 7.12 17.55 4.01
CA TYR A 49 8.09 16.46 3.95
C TYR A 49 8.20 15.83 2.56
N SER A 50 7.48 16.34 1.55
CA SER A 50 7.17 15.58 0.34
C SER A 50 8.37 14.95 -0.38
N GLU A 51 9.50 15.63 -0.64
CA GLU A 51 10.55 15.02 -1.48
C GLU A 51 11.99 15.46 -1.17
N TYR A 52 12.80 14.51 -0.69
CA TYR A 52 14.28 14.55 -0.73
C TYR A 52 14.78 13.57 -1.82
N ILE A 53 14.51 12.28 -1.63
CA ILE A 53 14.65 11.21 -2.63
C ILE A 53 13.25 10.74 -3.02
N SER A 54 12.95 10.73 -4.31
CA SER A 54 11.67 10.28 -4.87
C SER A 54 11.92 9.52 -6.17
N TRP A 55 10.95 8.72 -6.62
CA TRP A 55 11.08 7.98 -7.87
C TRP A 55 11.29 8.86 -9.11
N SER A 56 10.96 10.16 -9.04
CA SER A 56 11.22 11.14 -10.10
C SER A 56 12.67 11.63 -10.13
N ASN A 57 13.41 11.52 -9.02
CA ASN A 57 14.75 12.06 -8.87
C ASN A 57 15.82 11.04 -8.43
N ILE A 58 15.41 9.78 -8.20
CA ILE A 58 16.24 8.72 -7.62
C ILE A 58 17.53 8.47 -8.41
N GLU A 59 17.52 8.59 -9.74
CA GLU A 59 18.72 8.43 -10.59
C GLU A 59 19.82 9.48 -10.32
N LYS A 60 19.56 10.53 -9.54
CA LYS A 60 20.59 11.52 -9.13
C LYS A 60 21.49 11.01 -8.01
N PHE A 61 21.12 9.90 -7.37
CA PHE A 61 21.81 9.34 -6.23
C PHE A 61 22.58 8.08 -6.66
N GLU A 62 23.78 7.89 -6.11
CA GLU A 62 24.57 6.68 -6.34
C GLU A 62 24.06 5.52 -5.46
N SER A 63 23.69 5.84 -4.22
CA SER A 63 23.14 4.88 -3.28
C SER A 63 22.04 5.48 -2.40
N ILE A 64 21.18 4.63 -1.85
CA ILE A 64 20.12 4.99 -0.90
C ILE A 64 20.16 4.08 0.33
N HIS A 65 19.82 4.62 1.50
CA HIS A 65 19.77 3.89 2.75
C HIS A 65 18.56 2.93 2.81
N TYR A 66 18.63 1.93 3.68
CA TYR A 66 17.61 0.90 3.82
C TYR A 66 16.22 1.47 4.08
N LEU A 67 16.14 2.39 5.05
CA LEU A 67 14.89 3.09 5.38
C LEU A 67 14.41 3.98 4.24
N GLU A 68 15.32 4.59 3.46
CA GLU A 68 14.94 5.38 2.29
C GLU A 68 14.33 4.49 1.20
N ALA A 69 14.88 3.29 0.98
CA ALA A 69 14.31 2.30 0.07
C ALA A 69 12.92 1.83 0.50
N ILE A 70 12.72 1.55 1.80
CA ILE A 70 11.40 1.20 2.35
C ILE A 70 10.42 2.35 2.16
N PHE A 71 10.81 3.58 2.49
CA PHE A 71 9.95 4.76 2.32
C PHE A 71 9.57 4.97 0.86
N LEU A 72 10.52 4.80 -0.07
CA LEU A 72 10.26 4.86 -1.50
C LEU A 72 9.24 3.81 -1.94
N LEU A 73 9.35 2.56 -1.48
CA LEU A 73 8.42 1.48 -1.84
C LEU A 73 7.02 1.70 -1.25
N LEU A 74 6.94 2.27 -0.05
CA LEU A 74 5.68 2.57 0.63
C LEU A 74 5.02 3.88 0.14
N GLY A 75 5.73 4.68 -0.66
CA GLY A 75 5.24 5.98 -1.11
C GLY A 75 5.27 7.05 -0.01
N LEU A 76 6.18 6.91 0.95
CA LEU A 76 6.34 7.80 2.09
C LEU A 76 7.37 8.91 1.83
N PRO A 77 7.21 10.08 2.47
CA PRO A 77 8.12 11.21 2.30
C PRO A 77 9.50 10.93 2.87
N THR A 78 10.51 10.75 2.03
CA THR A 78 11.90 10.48 2.47
C THR A 78 12.56 11.64 3.20
N ARG A 79 12.05 12.88 3.07
CA ARG A 79 12.58 14.03 3.80
C ARG A 79 12.40 13.89 5.31
N PHE A 80 11.35 13.17 5.74
CA PHE A 80 11.14 12.83 7.14
C PHE A 80 12.41 12.21 7.76
N LEU A 81 13.08 11.30 7.04
CA LEU A 81 14.29 10.63 7.52
C LEU A 81 15.51 11.56 7.67
N LEU A 82 15.54 12.69 6.96
CA LEU A 82 16.58 13.71 7.13
C LEU A 82 16.39 14.53 8.41
N GLU A 83 15.13 14.81 8.73
CA GLU A 83 14.74 15.66 9.86
C GLU A 83 14.64 14.86 11.16
N HIS A 84 14.40 13.55 11.06
CA HIS A 84 14.32 12.58 12.17
C HIS A 84 15.39 11.50 12.00
N LYS A 85 16.66 11.86 12.16
CA LYS A 85 17.80 10.94 11.95
C LYS A 85 17.84 9.78 12.96
N GLU A 86 17.20 9.97 14.10
CA GLU A 86 16.99 8.98 15.15
C GLU A 86 15.86 8.01 14.84
N PHE A 87 15.08 8.24 13.79
CA PHE A 87 14.01 7.33 13.40
C PHE A 87 14.61 5.98 12.97
N ASP A 88 14.24 4.94 13.70
CA ASP A 88 14.59 3.57 13.38
C ASP A 88 13.32 2.74 13.44
N LEU A 89 13.03 2.04 12.33
CA LEU A 89 11.87 1.17 12.22
C LEU A 89 11.94 -0.01 13.20
N TYR A 90 13.13 -0.42 13.61
CA TYR A 90 13.37 -1.60 14.44
C TYR A 90 13.70 -1.26 15.89
N ASN A 91 14.10 -0.03 16.18
CA ASN A 91 14.47 0.42 17.53
C ASN A 91 13.73 1.72 17.91
N SER A 92 12.99 1.71 19.01
CA SER A 92 12.39 2.93 19.54
C SER A 92 13.42 3.78 20.30
N PRO A 93 13.42 5.12 20.15
CA PRO A 93 14.24 6.01 20.98
C PRO A 93 13.79 6.02 22.46
N TYR A 94 12.57 5.58 22.76
CA TYR A 94 12.01 5.56 24.11
C TYR A 94 11.89 4.13 24.64
N SER A 95 13.02 3.62 25.16
CA SER A 95 13.16 2.41 25.98
C SER A 95 12.66 1.09 25.36
N LYS A 96 13.03 -0.01 26.03
CA LYS A 96 12.54 -1.37 25.77
C LYS A 96 11.01 -1.51 25.90
N ASP A 97 10.30 -0.47 26.34
CA ASP A 97 8.86 -0.50 26.61
C ASP A 97 8.00 -0.02 25.43
N CYS A 98 8.59 0.62 24.42
CA CYS A 98 7.93 0.87 23.11
C CYS A 98 8.25 -0.25 22.10
N SER A 99 8.53 -1.46 22.58
CA SER A 99 8.84 -2.63 21.75
C SER A 99 7.60 -3.28 21.13
N ASP A 100 6.54 -2.51 20.83
CA ASP A 100 5.29 -3.13 20.41
C ASP A 100 5.35 -3.52 18.93
N ASP A 101 5.29 -4.82 18.71
CA ASP A 101 5.32 -5.47 17.41
C ASP A 101 4.10 -5.09 16.54
N GLY A 102 3.02 -4.55 17.15
CA GLY A 102 1.78 -4.15 16.47
C GLY A 102 1.92 -2.93 15.56
N ILE A 103 2.18 -1.75 16.14
CA ILE A 103 2.35 -0.50 15.37
C ILE A 103 3.57 -0.58 14.46
N ARG A 104 4.69 -1.15 14.95
CA ARG A 104 5.85 -1.42 14.10
C ARG A 104 5.49 -2.36 12.94
N GLY A 105 4.67 -3.37 13.24
CA GLY A 105 4.18 -4.36 12.30
C GLY A 105 3.47 -3.76 11.10
N VAL A 106 2.89 -2.56 11.23
CA VAL A 106 2.28 -1.83 10.10
C VAL A 106 3.29 -1.60 8.99
N PHE A 107 4.53 -1.26 9.32
CA PHE A 107 5.59 -1.07 8.32
C PHE A 107 6.27 -2.38 7.94
N THR A 108 6.63 -3.19 8.95
CA THR A 108 7.48 -4.39 8.74
C THR A 108 6.72 -5.56 8.12
N ASN A 109 5.39 -5.61 8.24
CA ASN A 109 4.57 -6.68 7.66
C ASN A 109 4.06 -6.38 6.25
N THR A 110 4.39 -5.22 5.69
CA THR A 110 4.06 -4.88 4.29
C THR A 110 4.75 -5.84 3.31
N ILE A 111 4.14 -6.04 2.14
CA ILE A 111 4.71 -6.90 1.10
C ILE A 111 6.02 -6.30 0.59
N GLU A 112 6.09 -4.97 0.53
CA GLU A 112 7.21 -4.14 0.16
C GLU A 112 8.40 -4.41 1.10
N CYS A 113 8.19 -4.30 2.41
CA CYS A 113 9.23 -4.56 3.40
C CYS A 113 9.70 -6.01 3.38
N GLN A 114 8.77 -6.97 3.40
CA GLN A 114 9.14 -8.39 3.35
C GLN A 114 9.86 -8.78 2.06
N ALA A 115 9.45 -8.22 0.91
CA ALA A 115 10.10 -8.48 -0.36
C ALA A 115 11.50 -7.88 -0.43
N LEU A 116 11.69 -6.69 0.13
CA LEU A 116 13.02 -6.07 0.22
C LEU A 116 13.93 -6.85 1.17
N GLU A 117 13.44 -7.27 2.34
CA GLU A 117 14.19 -8.10 3.29
C GLU A 117 14.59 -9.46 2.70
N ARG A 118 13.68 -10.09 1.94
CA ARG A 118 13.92 -11.37 1.26
C ARG A 118 14.65 -11.23 -0.08
N SER A 119 14.93 -10.00 -0.52
CA SER A 119 15.55 -9.79 -1.82
C SER A 119 16.93 -10.45 -1.91
N HIS A 120 17.58 -10.72 -0.76
CA HIS A 120 18.91 -11.36 -0.62
C HIS A 120 19.87 -10.91 -1.73
N GLN A 121 19.83 -9.62 -2.08
CA GLN A 121 20.81 -9.09 -3.01
C GLN A 121 22.16 -9.19 -2.31
N ASP A 122 23.17 -9.74 -3.00
CA ASP A 122 24.55 -9.95 -2.53
C ASP A 122 25.29 -8.66 -2.11
N TRP A 123 24.58 -7.54 -1.90
CA TRP A 123 25.07 -6.24 -1.46
C TRP A 123 24.63 -5.91 -0.01
N ILE A 124 23.82 -6.77 0.60
CA ILE A 124 23.62 -6.78 2.05
C ILE A 124 24.84 -7.51 2.61
N SER A 125 25.80 -6.76 3.16
CA SER A 125 27.00 -7.34 3.77
C SER A 125 26.64 -8.48 4.73
N ASP A 126 27.33 -9.61 4.57
CA ASP A 126 27.22 -10.85 5.35
C ASP A 126 27.42 -10.64 6.86
N GLU A 127 26.46 -10.04 7.56
CA GLU A 127 26.36 -10.19 9.01
C GLU A 127 25.01 -10.81 9.37
N PRO A 128 24.99 -12.14 9.63
CA PRO A 128 23.83 -12.80 10.16
C PRO A 128 23.68 -12.36 11.61
N TYR A 129 22.61 -11.63 11.89
CA TYR A 129 22.16 -11.24 13.23
C TYR A 129 23.11 -10.31 14.01
N GLY A 130 22.77 -9.02 14.00
CA GLY A 130 23.07 -8.13 15.13
C GLY A 130 24.27 -7.21 15.00
N GLY A 131 24.87 -7.06 13.82
CA GLY A 131 25.88 -6.03 13.57
C GLY A 131 25.55 -5.23 12.32
N SER A 132 25.63 -3.90 12.48
CA SER A 132 25.73 -2.86 11.44
C SER A 132 25.37 -3.34 10.03
N ARG A 133 24.07 -3.48 9.72
CA ARG A 133 23.59 -3.72 8.36
C ARG A 133 24.30 -2.71 7.44
N GLY A 134 25.02 -3.20 6.42
CA GLY A 134 25.53 -2.35 5.35
C GLY A 134 24.33 -1.72 4.67
N ASN A 135 23.98 -0.51 5.10
CA ASN A 135 22.61 0.00 4.97
C ASN A 135 22.29 0.60 3.60
N ASN A 136 23.21 0.60 2.65
CA ASN A 136 23.05 1.37 1.41
C ASN A 136 22.89 0.44 0.21
N PHE A 137 21.82 0.65 -0.54
CA PHE A 137 21.55 0.01 -1.82
C PHE A 137 22.14 0.84 -2.97
N ASP A 138 22.81 0.18 -3.92
CA ASP A 138 23.09 0.78 -5.22
C ASP A 138 21.77 1.13 -5.93
N VAL A 139 21.62 2.39 -6.34
CA VAL A 139 20.36 2.91 -6.90
C VAL A 139 19.98 2.19 -8.19
N SER A 140 20.94 1.96 -9.09
CA SER A 140 20.67 1.36 -10.39
C SER A 140 20.05 -0.02 -10.21
N SER A 141 20.62 -0.77 -9.28
CA SER A 141 20.24 -2.15 -9.04
C SER A 141 18.98 -2.28 -8.17
N PHE A 142 18.73 -1.32 -7.28
CA PHE A 142 17.46 -1.20 -6.56
C PHE A 142 16.30 -0.92 -7.53
N ILE A 143 16.48 0.00 -8.48
CA ILE A 143 15.49 0.31 -9.52
C ILE A 143 15.21 -0.93 -10.38
N GLU A 144 16.24 -1.63 -10.84
CA GLU A 144 16.06 -2.84 -11.65
C GLU A 144 15.26 -3.90 -10.88
N TRP A 145 15.58 -4.09 -9.61
CA TRP A 145 14.85 -5.01 -8.75
C TRP A 145 13.38 -4.58 -8.55
N SER A 146 13.11 -3.31 -8.26
CA SER A 146 11.76 -2.81 -8.01
C SER A 146 10.88 -2.92 -9.27
N LEU A 147 11.47 -2.70 -10.46
CA LEU A 147 10.82 -2.95 -11.76
C LEU A 147 10.51 -4.44 -11.94
N LYS A 148 11.50 -5.32 -11.72
CA LYS A 148 11.34 -6.77 -11.89
C LYS A 148 10.30 -7.37 -10.95
N LYS A 149 10.17 -6.81 -9.74
CA LYS A 149 9.18 -7.21 -8.74
C LYS A 149 7.81 -6.56 -8.94
N GLY A 150 7.71 -5.57 -9.82
CA GLY A 150 6.45 -4.88 -10.11
C GLY A 150 6.05 -3.85 -9.06
N PHE A 151 6.96 -3.42 -8.18
CA PHE A 151 6.71 -2.32 -7.24
C PHE A 151 6.75 -0.95 -7.93
N THR A 152 7.52 -0.85 -9.01
CA THR A 152 7.65 0.38 -9.78
C THR A 152 7.45 0.12 -11.27
N GLU A 153 7.03 1.15 -11.98
CA GLU A 153 7.03 1.20 -13.43
C GLU A 153 7.84 2.38 -13.95
N LYS A 154 8.49 2.18 -15.09
CA LYS A 154 9.18 3.23 -15.83
C LYS A 154 8.16 4.05 -16.61
N ILE A 155 8.08 5.33 -16.30
CA ILE A 155 7.34 6.32 -17.08
C ILE A 155 8.16 6.59 -18.34
N ASN A 156 7.86 5.83 -19.39
CA ASN A 156 8.35 6.17 -20.71
C ASN A 156 7.63 7.44 -21.18
N ASN A 157 8.32 8.58 -21.15
CA ASN A 157 7.87 9.81 -21.81
C ASN A 157 7.82 9.68 -23.35
N THR A 158 8.06 8.47 -23.87
CA THR A 158 7.80 8.06 -25.24
C THR A 158 6.66 7.04 -25.24
N ASN A 159 5.48 7.51 -25.65
CA ASN A 159 4.32 6.74 -26.07
C ASN A 159 3.76 5.72 -25.05
N LYS A 160 2.65 6.12 -24.41
CA LYS A 160 1.56 5.21 -24.00
C LYS A 160 1.35 4.16 -25.10
N ASN A 161 1.84 2.92 -24.96
CA ASN A 161 1.30 1.71 -25.63
C ASN A 161 2.03 0.35 -25.39
N GLU A 162 3.06 0.21 -24.55
CA GLU A 162 3.77 -1.10 -24.45
C GLU A 162 3.85 -1.76 -23.07
N LEU A 163 2.89 -1.54 -22.17
CA LEU A 163 2.89 -2.26 -20.87
C LEU A 163 2.22 -3.64 -20.91
N SER A 164 1.95 -4.24 -22.08
CA SER A 164 0.77 -5.11 -22.12
C SER A 164 0.85 -6.47 -22.85
N ASP A 165 1.88 -6.88 -23.57
CA ASP A 165 1.74 -8.10 -24.42
C ASP A 165 1.85 -9.49 -23.74
N SER A 166 1.70 -9.61 -22.42
CA SER A 166 1.38 -10.90 -21.78
C SER A 166 -0.13 -11.02 -21.53
N PRO A 167 -0.86 -11.95 -22.18
CA PRO A 167 -2.29 -12.16 -21.97
C PRO A 167 -2.66 -12.46 -20.51
N LEU A 168 -1.78 -13.14 -19.77
CA LEU A 168 -2.00 -13.50 -18.36
C LEU A 168 -1.78 -12.33 -17.41
N GLY A 169 -0.82 -11.44 -17.70
CA GLY A 169 -0.62 -10.19 -16.94
C GLY A 169 -1.81 -9.25 -17.13
N ARG A 170 -2.19 -8.99 -18.40
CA ARG A 170 -3.41 -8.21 -18.73
C ARG A 170 -4.68 -8.77 -18.07
N TYR A 171 -4.78 -10.09 -17.92
CA TYR A 171 -5.94 -10.78 -17.34
C TYR A 171 -6.01 -10.65 -15.81
N ASN A 172 -4.89 -10.75 -15.11
CA ASN A 172 -4.86 -10.69 -13.65
C ASN A 172 -4.95 -9.24 -13.11
N ASP A 173 -4.27 -8.28 -13.74
CA ASP A 173 -4.28 -6.87 -13.31
C ASP A 173 -5.68 -6.26 -13.44
N TYR A 174 -6.35 -6.54 -14.56
CA TYR A 174 -7.72 -6.07 -14.78
C TYR A 174 -8.69 -6.71 -13.79
N ARG A 175 -8.57 -8.01 -13.52
CA ARG A 175 -9.53 -8.72 -12.66
C ARG A 175 -9.43 -8.26 -11.20
N GLY A 176 -8.22 -7.94 -10.73
CA GLY A 176 -8.00 -7.33 -9.42
C GLY A 176 -8.64 -5.94 -9.33
N TRP A 177 -8.31 -5.05 -10.26
CA TRP A 177 -8.90 -3.70 -10.32
C TRP A 177 -10.43 -3.75 -10.48
N ALA A 178 -10.95 -4.58 -11.38
CA ALA A 178 -12.38 -4.72 -11.61
C ALA A 178 -13.09 -5.23 -10.36
N LYS A 179 -12.49 -6.12 -9.56
CA LYS A 179 -13.05 -6.55 -8.28
C LYS A 179 -13.17 -5.36 -7.33
N VAL A 180 -12.09 -4.60 -7.13
CA VAL A 180 -12.06 -3.44 -6.21
C VAL A 180 -13.04 -2.35 -6.64
N HIS A 181 -12.97 -1.90 -7.91
CA HIS A 181 -13.86 -0.89 -8.47
C HIS A 181 -15.33 -1.26 -8.33
N ASN A 182 -15.67 -2.51 -8.68
CA ASN A 182 -17.04 -2.99 -8.57
C ASN A 182 -17.50 -3.13 -7.12
N THR A 183 -16.59 -3.44 -6.18
CA THR A 183 -16.88 -3.49 -4.74
C THR A 183 -17.23 -2.10 -4.22
N ILE A 184 -16.36 -1.12 -4.44
CA ILE A 184 -16.55 0.27 -3.98
C ILE A 184 -17.82 0.88 -4.60
N SER A 185 -18.00 0.75 -5.92
CA SER A 185 -19.19 1.25 -6.62
C SER A 185 -20.48 0.67 -6.04
N THR A 186 -20.43 -0.58 -5.58
CA THR A 186 -21.57 -1.25 -4.96
C THR A 186 -21.81 -0.76 -3.54
N VAL A 187 -20.78 -0.61 -2.71
CA VAL A 187 -20.89 -0.10 -1.34
C VAL A 187 -21.47 1.31 -1.34
N VAL A 188 -20.89 2.22 -2.13
CA VAL A 188 -21.37 3.60 -2.26
C VAL A 188 -22.83 3.66 -2.74
N ALA A 189 -23.21 2.81 -3.70
CA ALA A 189 -24.59 2.76 -4.17
C ALA A 189 -25.56 2.22 -3.10
N LEU A 190 -25.13 1.29 -2.25
CA LEU A 190 -25.93 0.77 -1.13
C LEU A 190 -26.09 1.81 -0.01
N GLU A 191 -25.06 2.60 0.27
CA GLU A 191 -25.12 3.70 1.25
C GLU A 191 -26.06 4.82 0.81
N LEU A 192 -26.08 5.12 -0.49
CA LEU A 192 -26.97 6.12 -1.09
C LEU A 192 -28.39 5.59 -1.40
N TYR A 193 -28.70 4.35 -1.03
CA TYR A 193 -30.01 3.75 -1.28
C TYR A 193 -31.04 4.23 -0.26
N GLU A 194 -31.96 5.08 -0.68
CA GLU A 194 -33.06 5.61 0.16
C GLU A 194 -34.36 4.79 0.10
N GLY A 195 -34.32 3.58 -0.49
CA GLY A 195 -35.52 2.76 -0.67
C GLY A 195 -35.92 1.94 0.56
N LYS A 196 -37.02 1.18 0.45
CA LYS A 196 -37.61 0.45 1.59
C LYS A 196 -36.91 -0.89 1.90
N LEU A 197 -36.06 -1.39 1.02
CA LEU A 197 -35.36 -2.66 1.20
C LEU A 197 -34.19 -2.49 2.16
N LYS A 198 -34.07 -3.37 3.16
CA LYS A 198 -33.06 -3.22 4.22
C LYS A 198 -31.84 -4.13 4.08
N SER A 199 -31.96 -5.24 3.34
CA SER A 199 -30.86 -6.19 3.21
C SER A 199 -30.08 -5.96 1.92
N THR A 200 -28.75 -5.99 1.98
CA THR A 200 -27.86 -5.91 0.80
C THR A 200 -28.28 -6.89 -0.29
N SER A 201 -28.65 -8.13 0.11
CA SER A 201 -29.08 -9.15 -0.84
C SER A 201 -30.41 -8.83 -1.52
N SER A 202 -31.32 -8.13 -0.84
CA SER A 202 -32.61 -7.72 -1.41
C SER A 202 -32.42 -6.51 -2.31
N ILE A 203 -31.61 -5.53 -1.90
CA ILE A 203 -31.32 -4.31 -2.67
C ILE A 203 -30.62 -4.67 -3.99
N LEU A 204 -29.60 -5.52 -3.97
CA LEU A 204 -28.89 -5.95 -5.18
C LEU A 204 -29.75 -6.79 -6.15
N LYS A 205 -30.83 -7.40 -5.67
CA LYS A 205 -31.80 -8.14 -6.51
C LYS A 205 -32.90 -7.24 -7.07
N ASP A 206 -33.03 -6.01 -6.60
CA ASP A 206 -33.99 -5.06 -7.17
C ASP A 206 -33.53 -4.65 -8.57
N ASN A 207 -34.40 -4.86 -9.56
CA ASN A 207 -34.06 -4.64 -10.96
C ASN A 207 -33.74 -3.18 -11.26
N ASN A 208 -34.42 -2.23 -10.62
CA ASN A 208 -34.22 -0.80 -10.88
C ASN A 208 -32.91 -0.32 -10.26
N PHE A 209 -32.63 -0.74 -9.03
CA PHE A 209 -31.36 -0.47 -8.35
C PHE A 209 -30.20 -1.07 -9.14
N TYR A 210 -30.26 -2.37 -9.45
CA TYR A 210 -29.18 -3.05 -10.15
C TYR A 210 -28.96 -2.49 -11.54
N LYS A 211 -30.03 -2.12 -12.28
CA LYS A 211 -29.87 -1.47 -13.59
C LYS A 211 -29.07 -0.18 -13.48
N LYS A 212 -29.40 0.71 -12.52
CA LYS A 212 -28.64 1.95 -12.28
C LYS A 212 -27.21 1.69 -11.81
N LEU A 213 -27.01 0.76 -10.88
CA LEU A 213 -25.69 0.36 -10.42
C LEU A 213 -24.85 -0.19 -11.59
N SER A 214 -25.44 -1.01 -12.45
CA SER A 214 -24.76 -1.66 -13.56
C SER A 214 -24.16 -0.68 -14.57
N GLU A 215 -24.65 0.56 -14.65
CA GLU A 215 -24.06 1.62 -15.47
C GLU A 215 -22.66 2.03 -14.97
N LYS A 216 -22.42 1.94 -13.66
CA LYS A 216 -21.15 2.28 -12.99
C LYS A 216 -20.18 1.10 -12.87
N LEU A 217 -20.68 -0.13 -13.03
CA LEU A 217 -19.87 -1.34 -12.95
C LEU A 217 -19.04 -1.56 -14.21
N VAL A 218 -17.88 -2.15 -14.03
CA VAL A 218 -16.97 -2.58 -15.10
C VAL A 218 -17.06 -4.09 -15.31
N PRO A 219 -16.81 -4.60 -16.53
CA PRO A 219 -16.75 -6.04 -16.78
C PRO A 219 -15.79 -6.77 -15.83
N LYS A 220 -15.99 -8.08 -15.65
CA LYS A 220 -15.08 -8.91 -14.82
C LYS A 220 -13.76 -9.24 -15.54
N GLU A 221 -13.73 -9.11 -16.86
CA GLU A 221 -12.58 -9.37 -17.72
C GLU A 221 -12.40 -8.22 -18.71
N ARG A 222 -11.16 -7.88 -19.06
CA ARG A 222 -10.80 -6.63 -19.76
C ARG A 222 -11.52 -6.43 -21.08
N ASP A 223 -11.60 -7.50 -21.87
CA ASP A 223 -12.27 -7.53 -23.18
C ASP A 223 -13.65 -8.19 -23.11
N GLY A 224 -14.14 -8.47 -21.90
CA GLY A 224 -15.43 -9.08 -21.66
C GLY A 224 -16.56 -8.05 -21.66
N LYS A 225 -17.79 -8.52 -21.88
CA LYS A 225 -19.01 -7.71 -21.71
C LYS A 225 -19.71 -7.98 -20.38
N ASP A 226 -19.31 -9.04 -19.69
CA ASP A 226 -20.01 -9.56 -18.53
C ASP A 226 -19.63 -8.79 -17.27
N LYS A 227 -20.56 -7.94 -16.84
CA LYS A 227 -20.51 -7.28 -15.53
C LYS A 227 -20.79 -8.27 -14.40
N PRO A 228 -20.28 -8.01 -13.18
CA PRO A 228 -20.53 -8.89 -12.04
C PRO A 228 -22.01 -8.93 -11.70
N GLN A 229 -22.54 -10.14 -11.55
CA GLN A 229 -23.94 -10.37 -11.20
C GLN A 229 -24.23 -9.97 -9.74
N PRO A 230 -25.49 -9.74 -9.35
CA PRO A 230 -25.86 -9.40 -7.96
C PRO A 230 -25.27 -10.33 -6.90
N LYS A 231 -25.19 -11.64 -7.20
CA LYS A 231 -24.58 -12.64 -6.32
C LYS A 231 -23.09 -12.38 -6.11
N THR A 232 -22.37 -12.04 -7.17
CA THR A 232 -20.93 -11.72 -7.11
C THR A 232 -20.69 -10.45 -6.31
N LEU A 233 -21.50 -9.41 -6.55
CA LEU A 233 -21.43 -8.16 -5.80
C LEU A 233 -21.73 -8.34 -4.32
N LYS A 234 -22.70 -9.18 -3.98
CA LYS A 234 -22.98 -9.55 -2.59
C LYS A 234 -21.75 -10.18 -1.92
N ASN A 235 -21.05 -11.09 -2.61
CA ASN A 235 -19.85 -11.70 -2.07
C ASN A 235 -18.75 -10.67 -1.87
N TYR A 236 -18.53 -9.78 -2.85
CA TYR A 236 -17.57 -8.69 -2.73
C TYR A 236 -17.84 -7.79 -1.52
N VAL A 237 -19.09 -7.35 -1.33
CA VAL A 237 -19.49 -6.56 -0.17
C VAL A 237 -19.35 -7.35 1.14
N SER A 238 -19.64 -8.65 1.13
CA SER A 238 -19.48 -9.50 2.30
C SER A 238 -18.03 -9.68 2.70
N GLU A 239 -17.13 -9.88 1.74
CA GLU A 239 -15.67 -9.96 1.94
C GLU A 239 -15.12 -8.61 2.42
N TYR A 240 -15.63 -7.50 1.91
CA TYR A 240 -15.25 -6.15 2.33
C TYR A 240 -15.70 -5.84 3.77
N ASN A 241 -16.95 -6.16 4.13
CA ASN A 241 -17.47 -5.90 5.47
C ASN A 241 -17.00 -6.91 6.53
N ASN A 242 -16.60 -8.11 6.10
CA ASN A 242 -16.08 -9.15 6.97
C ASN A 242 -14.79 -9.68 6.34
N PRO A 243 -13.72 -8.88 6.35
CA PRO A 243 -12.43 -9.37 5.92
C PRO A 243 -12.09 -10.61 6.75
N PRO A 244 -11.48 -11.65 6.14
CA PRO A 244 -11.13 -12.86 6.86
C PRO A 244 -10.36 -12.46 8.12
N LYS A 245 -10.91 -12.86 9.29
CA LYS A 245 -10.24 -12.64 10.57
C LYS A 245 -8.87 -13.31 10.48
N LYS A 246 -7.82 -12.49 10.56
CA LYS A 246 -6.44 -12.96 10.66
C LYS A 246 -6.28 -13.82 11.91
#